data_AF-A0A373Q9K0-F1
#
_entry.id   AF-A0A373Q9K0-F1
#
_cell.length_a   1.000
_cell.length_b   1.000
_cell.length_c   1.000
_cell.angle_alpha   90.00
_cell.angle_beta   90.00
_cell.angle_gamma   90.00
#
_symmetry.space_group_name_H-M   'P 1'
#
loop_
_entity.id
_entity.type
_entity.pdbx_description
1 polymer ?
#
loop_
_entity_poly.entity_id
_entity_poly.type
_entity_poly.pdbx_seq_one_letter_code
_entity_poly.pdbx_strand_id
1 'polypeptide(L)'
;MKRQIRRNVFETNSSSMHSLTVMKRDEHYSPEEFLDGFYLGDDGIWSPWDDDLEFGRSPFRALGNFHDKWLYACASLVDEYNDDTYKELEQIALKYVPGLKKIEIPMRSDFVYNKDYPDYSNDEFVQEYGKTEDELNEYFNQKGEKWGVDSIDYYENKGRFYFEEPYTGYVDENILSGFLERENISLEEYLTNKKYVVIQDGDETCYWNAMKKTGLVNMDIIDYEYPKE
;
A
#
# COMPACT_ATOMS: atom_id res chain seq x y z
N MET A 1 41.30 22.77 -20.87
CA MET A 1 40.81 22.09 -19.65
C MET A 1 39.80 21.04 -20.09
N LYS A 2 40.14 19.75 -20.04
CA LYS A 2 39.23 18.68 -20.49
C LYS A 2 38.20 18.41 -19.39
N ARG A 3 36.92 18.65 -19.65
CA ARG A 3 35.82 18.22 -18.76
C ARG A 3 35.85 16.70 -18.68
N GLN A 4 36.08 16.18 -17.49
CA GLN A 4 35.95 14.75 -17.20
C GLN A 4 34.45 14.40 -17.19
N ILE A 5 33.94 13.88 -18.30
CA ILE A 5 32.62 13.22 -18.33
C ILE A 5 32.84 11.83 -17.72
N ARG A 6 32.33 11.60 -16.51
CA ARG A 6 32.29 10.27 -15.91
C ARG A 6 31.26 9.45 -16.68
N ARG A 7 31.70 8.42 -17.39
CA ARG A 7 30.85 7.54 -18.23
C ARG A 7 30.09 6.46 -17.46
N ASN A 8 30.02 6.54 -16.13
CA ASN A 8 29.36 5.59 -15.23
C ASN A 8 28.89 6.32 -13.96
N VAL A 9 28.27 7.49 -14.11
CA VAL A 9 27.38 7.94 -13.04
C VAL A 9 26.09 7.19 -13.35
N PHE A 10 25.87 6.08 -12.66
CA PHE A 10 24.51 5.54 -12.57
C PHE A 10 23.68 6.70 -12.07
N GLU A 11 22.88 7.30 -12.95
CA GLU A 11 21.67 7.95 -12.50
C GLU A 11 20.94 6.84 -11.75
N THR A 12 20.82 6.99 -10.44
CA THR A 12 19.93 6.19 -9.61
C THR A 12 18.52 6.51 -10.10
N ASN A 13 18.08 5.86 -11.18
CA ASN A 13 16.77 6.07 -11.74
C ASN A 13 15.78 5.13 -11.06
N SER A 14 15.14 5.70 -10.03
CA SER A 14 13.97 5.23 -9.28
C SER A 14 14.08 3.89 -8.57
N SER A 15 14.11 3.98 -7.25
CA SER A 15 14.54 2.94 -6.33
C SER A 15 13.41 2.02 -5.84
N SER A 16 12.54 1.61 -6.77
CA SER A 16 11.25 0.96 -6.46
C SER A 16 10.61 0.41 -7.73
N MET A 17 11.28 -0.50 -8.44
CA MET A 17 10.72 -1.03 -9.68
C MET A 17 9.59 -2.03 -9.42
N HIS A 18 8.42 -1.54 -9.05
CA HIS A 18 7.21 -2.28 -9.33
C HIS A 18 6.92 -2.16 -10.82
N SER A 19 6.44 -3.24 -11.44
CA SER A 19 5.86 -3.18 -12.77
C SER A 19 4.47 -3.77 -12.76
N LEU A 20 3.58 -3.20 -13.57
CA LEU A 20 2.27 -3.76 -13.81
C LEU A 20 2.29 -4.45 -15.17
N THR A 21 2.21 -5.77 -15.14
CA THR A 21 2.16 -6.62 -16.33
C THR A 21 0.71 -6.81 -16.74
N VAL A 22 0.40 -6.45 -17.99
CA VAL A 22 -0.89 -6.71 -18.63
C VAL A 22 -0.77 -7.94 -19.51
N MET A 23 -1.53 -8.97 -19.18
CA MET A 23 -1.58 -10.23 -19.91
C MET A 23 -2.65 -10.17 -21.01
N LYS A 24 -2.51 -11.03 -22.02
CA LYS A 24 -3.49 -11.20 -23.11
C LYS A 24 -4.75 -11.96 -22.69
N ARG A 25 -4.77 -12.55 -21.49
CA ARG A 25 -5.94 -13.26 -20.95
C ARG A 25 -6.90 -12.25 -20.34
N ASP A 26 -8.13 -12.18 -20.84
CA ASP A 26 -9.16 -11.26 -20.36
C ASP A 26 -10.27 -12.08 -19.68
N GLU A 27 -9.99 -12.49 -18.45
CA GLU A 27 -10.82 -13.41 -17.67
C GLU A 27 -10.99 -12.87 -16.25
N HIS A 28 -12.17 -13.06 -15.65
CA HIS A 28 -12.43 -12.70 -14.26
C HIS A 28 -12.34 -13.93 -13.34
N TYR A 29 -12.12 -13.69 -12.05
CA TYR A 29 -12.06 -14.77 -11.05
C TYR A 29 -13.41 -15.48 -10.88
N SER A 30 -13.35 -16.79 -10.64
CA SER A 30 -14.48 -17.57 -10.16
C SER A 30 -14.75 -17.26 -8.68
N PRO A 31 -15.95 -17.59 -8.15
CA PRO A 31 -16.25 -17.44 -6.73
C PRO A 31 -15.23 -18.13 -5.80
N GLU A 32 -14.68 -19.27 -6.21
CA GLU A 32 -13.65 -20.00 -5.44
C GLU A 32 -12.30 -19.27 -5.47
N GLU A 33 -11.94 -18.66 -6.60
CA GLU A 33 -10.69 -17.90 -6.73
C GLU A 33 -10.73 -16.58 -5.93
N PHE A 34 -11.90 -16.00 -5.67
CA PHE A 34 -12.04 -14.84 -4.79
C PHE A 34 -11.73 -15.16 -3.30
N LEU A 35 -11.75 -16.43 -2.89
CA LEU A 35 -11.35 -16.86 -1.55
C LEU A 35 -9.84 -17.10 -1.43
N ASP A 36 -9.10 -17.13 -2.54
CA ASP A 36 -7.66 -17.36 -2.51
C ASP A 36 -6.95 -16.25 -1.72
N GLY A 37 -6.16 -16.63 -0.73
CA GLY A 37 -5.48 -15.72 0.21
C GLY A 37 -6.30 -15.27 1.42
N PHE A 38 -7.62 -15.42 1.42
CA PHE A 38 -8.45 -14.99 2.56
C PHE A 38 -8.52 -16.05 3.66
N TYR A 39 -8.16 -15.66 4.88
CA TYR A 39 -8.36 -16.45 6.09
C TYR A 39 -9.58 -15.95 6.86
N LEU A 40 -10.77 -16.48 6.50
CA LEU A 40 -12.03 -16.13 7.14
C LEU A 40 -12.39 -17.11 8.26
N GLY A 41 -12.71 -16.59 9.44
CA GLY A 41 -13.34 -17.34 10.52
C GLY A 41 -14.86 -17.52 10.29
N ASP A 42 -15.52 -18.25 11.20
CA ASP A 42 -16.99 -18.44 11.18
C ASP A 42 -17.77 -17.11 11.33
N ASP A 43 -17.13 -16.09 11.89
CA ASP A 43 -17.66 -14.74 12.00
C ASP A 43 -17.71 -14.00 10.65
N GLY A 44 -16.89 -14.40 9.67
CA GLY A 44 -16.76 -13.75 8.37
C GLY A 44 -15.93 -12.47 8.43
N ILE A 45 -15.08 -12.32 9.44
CA ILE A 45 -14.17 -11.19 9.58
C ILE A 45 -12.82 -11.56 8.94
N TRP A 46 -12.30 -10.64 8.12
CA TRP A 46 -10.94 -10.72 7.61
C TRP A 46 -10.08 -9.63 8.28
N SER A 47 -8.94 -10.03 8.82
CA SER A 47 -7.96 -9.12 9.40
C SER A 47 -6.61 -9.38 8.73
N PRO A 48 -6.22 -8.59 7.71
CA PRO A 48 -4.88 -8.70 7.13
C PRO A 48 -3.82 -8.36 8.18
N TRP A 49 -2.64 -8.96 8.04
CA TRP A 49 -1.51 -8.63 8.93
C TRP A 49 -0.90 -7.31 8.45
N ASP A 50 -0.23 -6.58 9.33
CA ASP A 50 0.47 -5.35 8.98
C ASP A 50 1.53 -5.58 7.90
N ASP A 51 2.32 -6.65 8.03
CA ASP A 51 3.33 -7.07 7.05
C ASP A 51 2.73 -7.40 5.66
N ASP A 52 1.43 -7.75 5.58
CA ASP A 52 0.75 -8.04 4.30
C ASP A 52 0.50 -6.76 3.48
N LEU A 53 0.52 -5.59 4.13
CA LEU A 53 0.30 -4.28 3.54
C LEU A 53 1.60 -3.52 3.24
N GLU A 54 2.76 -4.16 3.45
CA GLU A 54 4.09 -3.59 3.18
C GLU A 54 4.59 -4.01 1.79
N PHE A 55 4.59 -3.09 0.82
CA PHE A 55 5.10 -3.33 -0.54
C PHE A 55 6.31 -2.45 -0.84
N GLY A 56 7.42 -2.74 -0.16
CA GLY A 56 8.73 -2.17 -0.50
C GLY A 56 9.47 -2.97 -1.57
N ARG A 57 10.79 -2.78 -1.67
CA ARG A 57 11.66 -3.48 -2.65
C ARG A 57 11.71 -5.01 -2.55
N SER A 58 11.38 -5.57 -1.40
CA SER A 58 11.50 -7.00 -1.12
C SER A 58 10.41 -7.48 -0.17
N PRO A 59 10.04 -8.78 -0.22
CA PRO A 59 10.52 -9.81 -1.15
C PRO A 59 9.95 -9.64 -2.57
N PHE A 60 10.52 -10.38 -3.53
CA PHE A 60 9.91 -10.50 -4.86
C PHE A 60 8.51 -11.12 -4.74
N ARG A 61 7.48 -10.47 -5.31
CA ARG A 61 6.10 -10.97 -5.33
C ARG A 61 5.46 -10.75 -6.71
N ALA A 62 4.59 -11.69 -7.10
CA ALA A 62 3.74 -11.56 -8.28
C ALA A 62 2.28 -11.55 -7.84
N LEU A 63 1.71 -10.36 -7.71
CA LEU A 63 0.39 -10.10 -7.15
C LEU A 63 -0.66 -10.26 -8.26
N GLY A 64 -1.24 -11.46 -8.35
CA GLY A 64 -2.10 -11.87 -9.47
C GLY A 64 -3.46 -12.44 -9.07
N ASN A 65 -3.76 -12.58 -7.79
CA ASN A 65 -5.08 -12.95 -7.28
C ASN A 65 -5.83 -11.72 -6.74
N PHE A 66 -7.10 -11.89 -6.36
CA PHE A 66 -7.91 -10.77 -5.85
C PHE A 66 -7.35 -10.23 -4.53
N HIS A 67 -6.99 -11.11 -3.60
CA HIS A 67 -6.46 -10.77 -2.27
C HIS A 67 -5.23 -9.85 -2.34
N ASP A 68 -4.19 -10.27 -3.05
CA ASP A 68 -2.92 -9.54 -3.11
C ASP A 68 -3.08 -8.21 -3.84
N LYS A 69 -3.92 -8.16 -4.89
CA LYS A 69 -4.22 -6.92 -5.59
C LYS A 69 -5.03 -5.95 -4.73
N TRP A 70 -5.91 -6.47 -3.87
CA TRP A 70 -6.66 -5.64 -2.91
C TRP A 70 -5.72 -5.02 -1.89
N LEU A 71 -4.82 -5.81 -1.30
CA LEU A 71 -3.81 -5.31 -0.36
C LEU A 71 -2.89 -4.27 -1.02
N TYR A 72 -2.42 -4.54 -2.23
CA TYR A 72 -1.60 -3.59 -2.99
C TYR A 72 -2.34 -2.30 -3.31
N ALA A 73 -3.63 -2.38 -3.68
CA ALA A 73 -4.45 -1.22 -3.94
C ALA A 73 -4.72 -0.41 -2.66
N CYS A 74 -4.94 -1.08 -1.53
CA CYS A 74 -5.06 -0.44 -0.22
C CYS A 74 -3.79 0.37 0.09
N ALA A 75 -2.63 -0.30 0.05
CA ALA A 75 -1.32 0.32 0.32
C ALA A 75 -0.94 1.44 -0.67
N SER A 76 -1.41 1.35 -1.93
CA SER A 76 -1.03 2.31 -2.98
C SER A 76 -1.96 3.51 -3.08
N LEU A 77 -3.27 3.32 -2.86
CA LEU A 77 -4.29 4.29 -3.24
C LEU A 77 -5.05 4.90 -2.06
N VAL A 78 -5.04 4.26 -0.89
CA VAL A 78 -5.73 4.78 0.30
C VAL A 78 -4.81 5.76 1.01
N ASP A 79 -5.22 7.02 1.04
CA ASP A 79 -4.50 8.07 1.75
C ASP A 79 -4.78 8.01 3.26
N GLU A 80 -6.01 7.66 3.64
CA GLU A 80 -6.44 7.61 5.02
C GLU A 80 -7.55 6.57 5.23
N TYR A 81 -7.51 5.85 6.35
CA TYR A 81 -8.56 4.89 6.69
C TYR A 81 -9.95 5.56 6.63
N ASN A 82 -10.91 4.85 6.03
CA ASN A 82 -12.27 5.34 5.75
C ASN A 82 -12.39 6.52 4.77
N ASP A 83 -11.35 6.83 3.98
CA ASP A 83 -11.51 7.66 2.79
C ASP A 83 -12.40 7.01 1.73
N ASP A 84 -12.67 7.72 0.63
CA ASP A 84 -13.56 7.23 -0.43
C ASP A 84 -12.98 6.01 -1.16
N THR A 85 -11.65 5.93 -1.31
CA THR A 85 -10.97 4.80 -1.95
C THR A 85 -11.05 3.55 -1.08
N TYR A 86 -10.83 3.67 0.22
CA TYR A 86 -10.99 2.57 1.17
C TYR A 86 -12.43 2.04 1.17
N LYS A 87 -13.43 2.93 1.16
CA LYS A 87 -14.84 2.54 1.09
C LYS A 87 -15.17 1.81 -0.21
N GLU A 88 -14.61 2.23 -1.34
CA GLU A 88 -14.76 1.52 -2.62
C GLU A 88 -14.12 0.12 -2.55
N LEU A 89 -12.89 0.02 -2.02
CA LEU A 89 -12.20 -1.25 -1.81
C LEU A 89 -13.01 -2.22 -0.92
N GLU A 90 -13.51 -1.73 0.20
CA GLU A 90 -14.33 -2.52 1.12
C GLU A 90 -15.61 -3.02 0.43
N GLN A 91 -16.30 -2.16 -0.32
CA GLN A 91 -17.51 -2.53 -1.06
C GLN A 91 -17.24 -3.61 -2.12
N ILE A 92 -16.13 -3.50 -2.86
CA ILE A 92 -15.74 -4.50 -3.87
C ILE A 92 -15.42 -5.83 -3.18
N ALA A 93 -14.67 -5.83 -2.08
CA ALA A 93 -14.39 -7.05 -1.33
C ALA A 93 -15.67 -7.72 -0.80
N LEU A 94 -16.57 -6.96 -0.16
CA LEU A 94 -17.85 -7.48 0.34
C LEU A 94 -18.76 -8.01 -0.77
N LYS A 95 -18.66 -7.45 -1.98
CA LYS A 95 -19.42 -7.90 -3.15
C LYS A 95 -18.95 -9.25 -3.68
N TYR A 96 -17.63 -9.49 -3.72
CA TYR A 96 -17.07 -10.63 -4.44
C TYR A 96 -16.56 -11.77 -3.55
N VAL A 97 -16.09 -11.49 -2.34
CA VAL A 97 -15.50 -12.50 -1.44
C VAL A 97 -16.62 -13.23 -0.68
N PRO A 98 -16.90 -14.51 -0.99
CA PRO A 98 -17.99 -15.22 -0.35
C PRO A 98 -17.79 -15.35 1.17
N GLY A 99 -18.81 -14.96 1.95
CA GLY A 99 -18.79 -15.08 3.41
C GLY A 99 -18.07 -13.94 4.14
N LEU A 100 -17.40 -13.03 3.44
CA LEU A 100 -16.86 -11.81 4.05
C LEU A 100 -18.00 -10.90 4.52
N LYS A 101 -17.88 -10.42 5.76
CA LYS A 101 -18.85 -9.49 6.37
C LYS A 101 -18.20 -8.19 6.84
N LYS A 102 -16.91 -8.22 7.17
CA LYS A 102 -16.17 -7.08 7.70
C LYS A 102 -14.67 -7.25 7.43
N ILE A 103 -14.00 -6.14 7.17
CA ILE A 103 -12.54 -6.04 7.13
C ILE A 103 -12.09 -5.29 8.40
N GLU A 104 -11.12 -5.84 9.12
CA GLU A 104 -10.49 -5.20 10.26
C GLU A 104 -9.03 -4.91 9.93
N ILE A 105 -8.77 -3.67 9.52
CA ILE A 105 -7.43 -3.19 9.20
C ILE A 105 -6.53 -3.24 10.45
N PRO A 106 -5.27 -3.69 10.32
CA PRO A 106 -4.33 -3.72 11.43
C PRO A 106 -4.09 -2.33 11.99
N MET A 107 -3.81 -2.26 13.29
CA MET A 107 -3.38 -1.03 13.94
C MET A 107 -1.86 -1.01 14.03
N ARG A 108 -1.25 0.17 13.91
CA ARG A 108 0.17 0.38 14.18
C ARG A 108 0.38 1.46 15.22
N SER A 109 1.46 1.33 15.97
CA SER A 109 1.89 2.36 16.91
C SER A 109 2.52 3.53 16.17
N ASP A 110 2.04 4.74 16.46
CA ASP A 110 2.64 5.99 16.01
C ASP A 110 2.84 6.93 17.22
N PHE A 111 3.57 8.03 17.01
CA PHE A 111 3.78 9.03 18.03
C PHE A 111 3.89 10.45 17.50
N VAL A 112 3.48 11.39 18.33
CA VAL A 112 3.74 12.82 18.12
C VAL A 112 4.59 13.36 19.27
N TYR A 113 5.54 14.24 18.96
CA TYR A 113 6.34 14.90 20.00
C TYR A 113 5.51 15.85 20.85
N ASN A 114 5.66 15.79 22.17
CA ASN A 114 5.08 16.74 23.11
C ASN A 114 5.91 18.03 23.11
N LYS A 115 5.34 19.13 22.60
CA LYS A 115 5.98 20.46 22.56
C LYS A 115 6.32 21.00 23.94
N ASP A 116 5.52 20.65 24.94
CA ASP A 116 5.63 21.17 26.30
C ASP A 116 6.64 20.38 27.15
N TYR A 117 7.25 19.33 26.57
CA TYR A 117 8.24 18.54 27.30
C TYR A 117 9.52 19.36 27.56
N PRO A 118 10.01 19.44 28.82
CA PRO A 118 11.09 20.34 29.20
C PRO A 118 12.37 20.22 28.34
N ASP A 119 12.73 18.99 27.97
CA ASP A 119 13.94 18.70 27.22
C ASP A 119 13.88 19.17 25.75
N TYR A 120 12.67 19.44 25.22
CA TYR A 120 12.45 19.90 23.84
C TYR A 120 12.17 21.41 23.73
N SER A 121 12.32 22.16 24.82
CA SER A 121 12.04 23.59 24.89
C SER A 121 12.82 24.46 23.88
N ASN A 122 13.97 23.98 23.37
CA ASN A 122 14.77 24.65 22.34
C ASN A 122 14.99 23.79 21.08
N ASP A 123 14.23 22.71 20.92
CA ASP A 123 14.34 21.82 19.75
C ASP A 123 13.45 22.35 18.62
N GLU A 124 14.05 22.98 17.60
CA GLU A 124 13.32 23.58 16.48
C GLU A 124 12.39 22.59 15.77
N PHE A 125 12.82 21.33 15.62
CA PHE A 125 12.01 20.30 14.96
C PHE A 125 10.77 19.96 15.79
N VAL A 126 10.91 19.78 17.11
CA VAL A 126 9.77 19.50 17.98
C VAL A 126 8.82 20.70 18.06
N GLN A 127 9.35 21.92 18.09
CA GLN A 127 8.50 23.13 18.10
C GLN A 127 7.74 23.32 16.79
N GLU A 128 8.28 22.86 15.65
CA GLU A 128 7.63 22.92 14.34
C GLU A 128 6.60 21.78 14.13
N TYR A 129 6.97 20.53 14.44
CA TYR A 129 6.18 19.34 14.08
C TYR A 129 5.46 18.66 15.26
N GLY A 130 5.80 18.99 16.50
CA GLY A 130 5.15 18.45 17.68
C GLY A 130 3.73 18.99 17.90
N LYS A 131 3.11 18.56 18.99
CA LYS A 131 1.81 19.06 19.47
C LYS A 131 1.85 19.32 20.97
N THR A 132 1.09 20.31 21.44
CA THR A 132 0.65 20.36 22.84
C THR A 132 -0.44 19.31 23.06
N GLU A 133 -0.79 19.01 24.31
CA GLU A 133 -1.87 18.05 24.61
C GLU A 133 -3.24 18.52 24.04
N ASP A 134 -3.53 19.83 24.09
CA ASP A 134 -4.74 20.41 23.50
C ASP A 134 -4.75 20.28 21.96
N GLU A 135 -3.62 20.58 21.29
CA GLU A 135 -3.48 20.41 19.83
C GLU A 135 -3.60 18.93 19.42
N LEU A 136 -3.14 18.01 20.26
CA LEU A 136 -3.26 16.57 20.04
C LEU A 136 -4.72 16.11 20.17
N ASN A 137 -5.44 16.56 21.19
CA ASN A 137 -6.85 16.23 21.37
C ASN A 137 -7.71 16.76 20.21
N GLU A 138 -7.43 17.97 19.71
CA GLU A 138 -8.10 18.49 18.51
C GLU A 138 -7.80 17.63 17.28
N TYR A 139 -6.54 17.22 17.09
CA TYR A 139 -6.15 16.31 16.03
C TYR A 139 -6.89 14.96 16.12
N PHE A 140 -6.98 14.37 17.32
CA PHE A 140 -7.69 13.10 17.52
C PHE A 140 -9.19 13.20 17.32
N ASN A 141 -9.82 14.32 17.65
CA ASN A 141 -11.24 14.52 17.33
C ASN A 141 -11.46 14.50 15.81
N GLN A 142 -10.62 15.19 15.04
CA GLN A 142 -10.70 15.19 13.58
C GLN A 142 -10.45 13.79 12.99
N LYS A 143 -9.47 13.06 13.52
CA LYS A 143 -9.19 11.68 13.10
C LYS A 143 -10.30 10.72 13.49
N GLY A 144 -10.85 10.85 14.69
CA GLY A 144 -11.98 10.06 15.19
C GLY A 144 -13.20 10.16 14.29
N GLU A 145 -13.57 11.39 13.88
CA GLU A 145 -14.67 11.61 12.93
C GLU A 145 -14.43 10.91 11.57
N LYS A 146 -13.21 11.01 11.04
CA LYS A 146 -12.85 10.38 9.75
C LYS A 146 -12.81 8.86 9.83
N TRP A 147 -12.19 8.33 10.87
CA TRP A 147 -12.04 6.89 11.10
C TRP A 147 -13.33 6.25 11.64
N GLY A 148 -14.31 7.06 12.05
CA GLY A 148 -15.57 6.57 12.62
C GLY A 148 -15.39 5.95 14.01
N VAL A 149 -14.48 6.50 14.82
CA VAL A 149 -14.22 6.07 16.19
C VAL A 149 -14.49 7.21 17.17
N ASP A 150 -15.06 6.89 18.34
CA ASP A 150 -15.47 7.88 19.33
C ASP A 150 -14.30 8.56 20.04
N SER A 151 -13.17 7.84 20.20
CA SER A 151 -11.97 8.34 20.84
C SER A 151 -10.73 7.55 20.41
N ILE A 152 -9.57 8.21 20.44
CA ILE A 152 -8.25 7.60 20.24
C ILE A 152 -7.51 7.66 21.57
N ASP A 153 -7.16 6.50 22.10
CA ASP A 153 -6.38 6.41 23.33
C ASP A 153 -4.90 6.69 23.05
N TYR A 154 -4.24 7.37 23.99
CA TYR A 154 -2.81 7.63 23.92
C TYR A 154 -2.17 7.65 25.32
N TYR A 155 -0.84 7.53 25.37
CA TYR A 155 -0.05 7.71 26.59
C TYR A 155 1.22 8.49 26.31
N GLU A 156 1.69 9.26 27.29
CA GLU A 156 2.95 9.99 27.15
C GLU A 156 4.14 9.19 27.71
N ASN A 157 5.24 9.14 26.95
CA ASN A 157 6.51 8.59 27.42
C ASN A 157 7.70 9.36 26.82
N LYS A 158 8.56 9.93 27.68
CA LYS A 158 9.76 10.69 27.29
C LYS A 158 9.49 11.80 26.25
N GLY A 159 8.44 12.59 26.50
CA GLY A 159 8.05 13.71 25.66
C GLY A 159 7.46 13.32 24.31
N ARG A 160 6.84 12.14 24.23
CA ARG A 160 6.12 11.66 23.05
C ARG A 160 4.78 11.11 23.46
N PHE A 161 3.74 11.51 22.75
CA PHE A 161 2.41 10.95 22.85
C PHE A 161 2.31 9.77 21.89
N TYR A 162 2.23 8.56 22.44
CA TYR A 162 2.10 7.32 21.69
C TYR A 162 0.63 6.94 21.57
N PHE A 163 0.20 6.55 20.38
CA PHE A 163 -1.16 6.11 20.07
C PHE A 163 -1.12 5.00 19.02
N GLU A 164 -2.26 4.36 18.80
CA GLU A 164 -2.46 3.39 17.73
C GLU A 164 -3.29 4.03 16.62
N GLU A 165 -2.92 3.79 15.37
CA GLU A 165 -3.67 4.24 14.19
C GLU A 165 -3.91 3.09 13.19
N PRO A 166 -5.02 3.12 12.43
CA PRO A 166 -5.24 2.14 11.37
C PRO A 166 -4.15 2.22 10.31
N TYR A 167 -3.58 1.08 9.95
CA TYR A 167 -2.50 0.99 8.98
C TYR A 167 -3.02 0.55 7.61
N THR A 168 -3.11 1.48 6.66
CA THR A 168 -3.59 1.22 5.29
C THR A 168 -2.50 0.74 4.34
N GLY A 169 -1.28 0.58 4.82
CA GLY A 169 -0.15 0.02 4.08
C GLY A 169 0.85 1.05 3.58
N TYR A 170 1.84 0.53 2.87
CA TYR A 170 2.93 1.30 2.29
C TYR A 170 3.37 0.72 0.96
N VAL A 171 3.63 1.62 -0.01
CA VAL A 171 4.34 1.29 -1.24
C VAL A 171 5.50 2.28 -1.42
N ASP A 172 6.64 1.81 -1.95
CA ASP A 172 7.74 2.72 -2.27
C ASP A 172 7.36 3.72 -3.38
N GLU A 173 6.55 3.28 -4.36
CA GLU A 173 6.06 4.11 -5.47
C GLU A 173 4.65 3.69 -5.90
N ASN A 174 3.72 4.66 -5.91
CA ASN A 174 2.35 4.45 -6.37
C ASN A 174 2.26 4.47 -7.90
N ILE A 175 2.67 3.37 -8.54
CA ILE A 175 2.49 3.18 -9.98
C ILE A 175 1.04 2.87 -10.37
N LEU A 176 0.21 2.42 -9.42
CA LEU A 176 -1.15 1.96 -9.69
C LEU A 176 -2.07 3.11 -10.07
N SER A 177 -2.00 4.24 -9.36
CA SER A 177 -2.82 5.41 -9.68
C SER A 177 -2.60 5.89 -11.12
N GLY A 178 -1.34 6.06 -11.52
CA GLY A 178 -0.97 6.45 -12.88
C GLY A 178 -1.34 5.41 -13.93
N PHE A 179 -1.33 4.12 -13.59
CA PHE A 179 -1.79 3.05 -14.48
C PHE A 179 -3.30 3.11 -14.71
N LEU A 180 -4.10 3.16 -13.63
CA LEU A 180 -5.56 3.20 -13.70
C LEU A 180 -6.05 4.42 -14.48
N GLU A 181 -5.46 5.60 -14.25
CA GLU A 181 -5.77 6.82 -14.99
C GLU A 181 -5.42 6.70 -16.47
N ARG A 182 -4.17 6.28 -16.78
CA ARG A 182 -3.68 6.22 -18.16
C ARG A 182 -4.46 5.25 -19.03
N GLU A 183 -4.79 4.09 -18.48
CA GLU A 183 -5.50 3.03 -19.19
C GLU A 183 -7.03 3.17 -19.07
N ASN A 184 -7.51 4.15 -18.28
CA ASN A 184 -8.93 4.40 -18.01
C ASN A 184 -9.65 3.14 -17.50
N ILE A 185 -9.08 2.52 -16.47
CA ILE A 185 -9.53 1.28 -15.84
C ILE A 185 -10.12 1.60 -14.46
N SER A 186 -11.28 1.04 -14.14
CA SER A 186 -11.84 1.17 -12.78
C SER A 186 -11.09 0.28 -11.78
N LEU A 187 -11.12 0.64 -10.50
CA LEU A 187 -10.55 -0.18 -9.44
C LEU A 187 -11.15 -1.59 -9.42
N GLU A 188 -12.46 -1.70 -9.62
CA GLU A 188 -13.17 -2.98 -9.71
C GLU A 188 -12.69 -3.85 -10.89
N GLU A 189 -12.47 -3.27 -12.08
CA GLU A 189 -11.92 -4.00 -13.23
C GLU A 189 -10.49 -4.47 -12.94
N TYR A 190 -9.65 -3.61 -12.36
CA TYR A 190 -8.30 -4.00 -11.96
C TYR A 190 -8.31 -5.17 -10.96
N LEU A 191 -9.15 -5.09 -9.93
CA LEU A 191 -9.21 -6.10 -8.88
C LEU A 191 -9.79 -7.43 -9.37
N THR A 192 -10.81 -7.41 -10.23
CA THR A 192 -11.56 -8.64 -10.59
C THR A 192 -11.04 -9.33 -11.85
N ASN A 193 -10.22 -8.67 -12.67
CA ASN A 193 -9.70 -9.24 -13.90
C ASN A 193 -8.28 -9.83 -13.71
N LYS A 194 -8.06 -11.04 -14.22
CA LYS A 194 -6.81 -11.81 -14.12
C LYS A 194 -5.70 -11.28 -15.03
N LYS A 195 -6.00 -10.33 -15.91
CA LYS A 195 -5.03 -9.78 -16.86
C LYS A 195 -3.98 -8.90 -16.20
N TYR A 196 -4.33 -8.24 -15.09
CA TYR A 196 -3.45 -7.31 -14.40
C TYR A 196 -2.68 -8.05 -13.31
N VAL A 197 -1.36 -8.02 -13.39
CA VAL A 197 -0.47 -8.62 -12.40
C VAL A 197 0.57 -7.58 -12.01
N VAL A 198 0.68 -7.28 -10.72
CA VAL A 198 1.76 -6.43 -10.22
C VAL A 198 2.96 -7.31 -9.90
N ILE A 199 4.11 -6.97 -10.46
CA ILE A 199 5.40 -7.56 -10.15
C ILE A 199 6.12 -6.60 -9.22
N GLN A 200 6.23 -6.99 -7.96
CA GLN A 200 7.11 -6.35 -7.00
C GLN A 200 8.49 -6.97 -7.16
N ASP A 201 9.39 -6.23 -7.79
CA ASP A 201 10.79 -6.62 -7.98
C ASP A 201 11.66 -5.38 -7.82
N GLY A 202 12.14 -5.16 -6.59
CA GLY A 202 13.06 -4.06 -6.30
C GLY A 202 14.18 -3.95 -7.34
N ASP A 203 14.59 -2.72 -7.63
CA ASP A 203 15.64 -2.40 -8.59
C ASP A 203 16.99 -3.09 -8.24
N GLU A 204 17.19 -3.46 -6.97
CA GLU A 204 18.36 -4.17 -6.48
C GLU A 204 18.43 -5.65 -6.93
N THR A 205 17.29 -6.31 -7.15
CA THR A 205 17.25 -7.76 -7.42
C THR A 205 17.10 -8.11 -8.89
N CYS A 206 16.32 -7.34 -9.65
CA CYS A 206 16.06 -7.57 -11.08
C CYS A 206 15.64 -9.02 -11.39
N TYR A 207 14.95 -9.70 -10.47
CA TYR A 207 14.56 -11.10 -10.62
C TYR A 207 13.60 -11.27 -11.79
N TRP A 208 12.67 -10.35 -11.99
CA TRP A 208 11.73 -10.38 -13.10
C TRP A 208 12.46 -10.38 -14.44
N ASN A 209 13.41 -9.47 -14.61
CA ASN A 209 14.24 -9.40 -15.80
C ASN A 209 15.10 -10.66 -16.00
N ALA A 210 15.60 -11.26 -14.91
CA ALA A 210 16.32 -12.52 -14.98
C ALA A 210 15.40 -13.66 -15.46
N MET A 211 14.20 -13.80 -14.90
CA MET A 211 13.21 -14.82 -15.27
C MET A 211 12.78 -14.71 -16.75
N LYS A 212 12.59 -13.49 -17.25
CA LYS A 212 12.32 -13.22 -18.67
C LYS A 212 13.49 -13.69 -19.54
N LYS A 213 14.73 -13.31 -19.21
CA LYS A 213 15.95 -13.65 -19.99
C LYS A 213 16.27 -15.14 -20.00
N THR A 214 15.93 -15.87 -18.94
CA THR A 214 16.14 -17.33 -18.88
C THR A 214 15.07 -18.12 -19.60
N GLY A 215 13.98 -17.48 -20.05
CA GLY A 215 12.83 -18.16 -20.66
C GLY A 215 11.97 -18.92 -19.65
N LEU A 216 12.04 -18.57 -18.36
CA LEU A 216 11.17 -19.17 -17.33
C LEU A 216 9.72 -18.68 -17.50
N VAL A 217 9.57 -17.42 -17.92
CA VAL A 217 8.29 -16.78 -18.18
C VAL A 217 7.93 -16.94 -19.66
N ASN A 218 6.70 -17.38 -19.92
CA ASN A 218 6.17 -17.37 -21.28
C ASN A 218 5.81 -15.93 -21.68
N MET A 219 6.69 -15.27 -22.43
CA MET A 219 6.46 -13.89 -22.88
C MET A 219 5.29 -13.75 -23.87
N ASP A 220 4.86 -14.84 -24.52
CA ASP A 220 3.78 -14.77 -25.51
C ASP A 220 2.41 -14.44 -24.88
N ILE A 221 2.25 -14.67 -23.57
CA ILE A 221 1.01 -14.36 -22.83
C ILE A 221 0.98 -12.93 -22.29
N ILE A 222 2.10 -12.22 -22.30
CA ILE A 222 2.21 -10.83 -21.87
C ILE A 222 1.93 -9.94 -23.06
N ASP A 223 1.05 -8.95 -22.88
CA ASP A 223 0.80 -7.91 -23.88
C ASP A 223 1.81 -6.77 -23.72
N TYR A 224 1.87 -6.16 -22.54
CA TYR A 224 2.86 -5.14 -22.21
C TYR A 224 3.09 -5.01 -20.70
N GLU A 225 4.12 -4.26 -20.33
CA GLU A 225 4.44 -3.87 -18.96
C GLU A 225 4.29 -2.35 -18.80
N TYR A 226 3.83 -1.89 -17.64
CA TYR A 226 3.75 -0.49 -17.23
C TYR A 226 4.66 -0.26 -16.01
N PRO A 227 5.43 0.85 -15.95
CA PRO A 227 5.57 1.86 -17.00
C PRO A 227 6.27 1.29 -18.25
N LYS A 228 5.91 1.82 -19.43
CA LYS A 228 6.58 1.47 -20.68
C LYS A 228 7.95 2.16 -20.74
N GLU A 229 9.01 1.40 -20.97
CA GLU A 229 10.36 1.93 -21.26
C GLU A 229 10.39 2.81 -22.53
#